data_AF-A0A0L6X3B2-F1
#
_entry.id   AF-A0A0L6X3B2-F1
#
_cell.length_a   1.000
_cell.length_b   1.000
_cell.length_c   1.000
_cell.angle_alpha   90.00
_cell.angle_beta   90.00
_cell.angle_gamma   90.00
#
_symmetry.space_group_name_H-M   'P 1'
#
loop_
_entity.id
_entity.type
_entity.pdbx_description
1 polymer ?
#
loop_
_entity_poly.entity_id
_entity_poly.type
_entity_poly.pdbx_seq_one_letter_code
_entity_poly.pdbx_strand_id
1 'polypeptide(L)'
;MSVDKGRAAFDTSSATRKCKYRPGCLWLFAGAIGIVALVASAFRFSEVATSYAVQRDLYYQGDVHADSKIARPLIDSEQTFDLAVTVWLRTDKDDLDGEEVSKRSRFSPIRPAIPLYSDIAFRGLRLRDKNIFATVNFTVPTAYFRKSDLTNYDLRGSVVLLPTSPSPLDRIIDYSTFIPSYVETLPVRSWPFPLGSSPMGGKTLADKAVERFGVSVPLLEFHNIRKRCEDSEDNFYEDDDGSISSTTHFKSPLTHHPYIVTRTQIRIVDETALFDRKAYIAKQRMLNFISCKEEQAILYPSILDCNRSYVNAGHVEAAITLERADNKGIKDVVYSPFISTSTFVGPKDLLPIPVHRQICSTTQDSIQAAANDREAVDVSWKLSFYGGSFRRVYGLEMIEALHRETKFDMEASDHDLMYVHDNVEFRGKPF
;
A
#
# COMPACT_ATOMS: atom_id res chain seq x y z
N MET A 1 -53.97 -46.43 23.21
CA MET A 1 -54.51 -45.55 22.15
C MET A 1 -53.33 -44.96 21.41
N SER A 2 -53.00 -45.57 20.28
CA SER A 2 -51.90 -45.21 19.39
C SER A 2 -52.43 -44.24 18.34
N VAL A 3 -51.73 -43.15 18.09
CA VAL A 3 -52.10 -42.17 17.06
C VAL A 3 -51.03 -42.22 15.97
N ASP A 4 -51.34 -42.96 14.93
CA ASP A 4 -50.64 -42.94 13.63
C ASP A 4 -50.80 -41.57 12.97
N LYS A 5 -49.69 -40.93 12.63
CA LYS A 5 -49.66 -39.78 11.71
C LYS A 5 -48.95 -40.20 10.43
N GLY A 6 -49.75 -40.29 9.36
CA GLY A 6 -49.31 -40.64 8.02
C GLY A 6 -48.32 -39.62 7.45
N ARG A 7 -47.22 -40.14 6.87
CA ARG A 7 -46.32 -39.41 5.97
C ARG A 7 -46.96 -39.32 4.58
N ALA A 8 -47.25 -38.11 4.13
CA ALA A 8 -47.49 -37.83 2.73
C ALA A 8 -46.13 -37.75 2.01
N ALA A 9 -45.90 -38.66 1.06
CA ALA A 9 -44.77 -38.60 0.14
C ALA A 9 -45.04 -37.50 -0.89
N PHE A 10 -44.17 -36.48 -0.93
CA PHE A 10 -44.20 -35.44 -1.95
C PHE A 10 -43.31 -35.90 -3.11
N ASP A 11 -43.93 -36.45 -4.15
CA ASP A 11 -43.27 -36.86 -5.39
C ASP A 11 -42.91 -35.60 -6.22
N THR A 12 -41.70 -35.06 -6.02
CA THR A 12 -41.15 -34.05 -6.94
C THR A 12 -40.54 -34.74 -8.15
N SER A 13 -41.39 -35.11 -9.11
CA SER A 13 -40.94 -35.48 -10.46
C SER A 13 -40.42 -34.23 -11.20
N SER A 14 -39.13 -33.95 -11.07
CA SER A 14 -38.48 -32.92 -11.87
C SER A 14 -38.35 -33.42 -13.31
N ALA A 15 -39.31 -33.06 -14.16
CA ALA A 15 -39.18 -33.20 -15.60
C ALA A 15 -38.02 -32.31 -16.08
N THR A 16 -36.82 -32.90 -16.20
CA THR A 16 -35.68 -32.31 -16.90
C THR A 16 -36.05 -32.09 -18.37
N ARG A 17 -36.66 -30.94 -18.67
CA ARG A 17 -36.82 -30.43 -20.03
C ARG A 17 -35.42 -30.18 -20.57
N LYS A 18 -34.95 -31.08 -21.43
CA LYS A 18 -33.78 -30.87 -22.30
C LYS A 18 -34.07 -29.63 -23.17
N CYS A 19 -33.64 -28.45 -22.73
CA CYS A 19 -33.62 -27.26 -23.56
C CYS A 19 -32.74 -27.55 -24.77
N LYS A 20 -33.35 -27.77 -25.94
CA LYS A 20 -32.64 -27.86 -27.21
C LYS A 20 -31.85 -26.56 -27.39
N TYR A 21 -30.54 -26.68 -27.35
CA TYR A 21 -29.57 -25.61 -27.54
C TYR A 21 -29.84 -24.91 -28.88
N ARG A 22 -30.49 -23.74 -28.86
CA ARG A 22 -30.68 -22.92 -30.07
C ARG A 22 -29.44 -22.03 -30.22
N PRO A 23 -28.67 -22.15 -31.32
CA PRO A 23 -27.42 -21.41 -31.52
C PRO A 23 -27.59 -19.88 -31.53
N GLY A 24 -28.82 -19.34 -31.61
CA GLY A 24 -29.10 -17.91 -31.54
C GLY A 24 -28.95 -17.27 -30.15
N CYS A 25 -29.09 -18.03 -29.05
CA CYS A 25 -28.97 -17.43 -27.71
C CYS A 25 -27.53 -17.06 -27.35
N LEU A 26 -26.53 -17.78 -27.84
CA LEU A 26 -25.12 -17.54 -27.51
C LEU A 26 -24.63 -16.16 -27.97
N TRP A 27 -25.08 -15.71 -29.15
CA TRP A 27 -24.71 -14.41 -29.73
C TRP A 27 -25.28 -13.22 -28.95
N LEU A 28 -26.48 -13.36 -28.37
CA LEU A 28 -27.07 -12.32 -27.53
C LEU A 28 -26.30 -12.15 -26.21
N PHE A 29 -25.86 -13.25 -25.59
CA PHE A 29 -25.02 -13.19 -24.39
C PHE A 29 -23.65 -12.60 -24.69
N ALA A 30 -23.00 -12.98 -25.79
CA ALA A 30 -21.72 -12.39 -26.20
C ALA A 30 -21.84 -10.88 -26.49
N GLY A 31 -22.91 -10.45 -27.15
CA GLY A 31 -23.19 -9.02 -27.39
C GLY A 31 -23.43 -8.24 -26.10
N ALA A 32 -24.22 -8.80 -25.16
CA ALA A 32 -24.47 -8.16 -23.88
C ALA A 32 -23.18 -8.01 -23.04
N ILE A 33 -22.34 -9.05 -22.99
CA ILE A 33 -21.03 -9.00 -22.32
C ILE A 33 -20.14 -7.94 -22.98
N GLY A 34 -20.11 -7.88 -24.31
CA GLY A 34 -19.36 -6.87 -25.06
C GLY A 34 -19.79 -5.44 -24.73
N ILE A 35 -21.10 -5.18 -24.67
CA ILE A 35 -21.64 -3.85 -24.32
C ILE A 35 -21.30 -3.49 -22.86
N VAL A 36 -21.46 -4.43 -21.92
CA VAL A 36 -21.12 -4.19 -20.51
C VAL A 36 -19.63 -3.89 -20.36
N ALA A 37 -18.76 -4.64 -21.04
CA ALA A 37 -17.31 -4.37 -21.05
C ALA A 37 -16.98 -3.01 -21.65
N LEU A 38 -17.64 -2.62 -22.75
CA LEU A 38 -17.44 -1.34 -23.41
C LEU A 38 -17.89 -0.18 -22.49
N VAL A 39 -19.07 -0.29 -21.89
CA VAL A 39 -19.58 0.70 -20.92
C VAL A 39 -18.66 0.81 -19.70
N ALA A 40 -18.24 -0.32 -19.12
CA ALA A 40 -17.30 -0.33 -17.99
C ALA A 40 -15.96 0.33 -18.37
N SER A 41 -15.43 0.04 -19.56
CA SER A 41 -14.21 0.69 -20.06
C SER A 41 -14.40 2.20 -20.26
N ALA A 42 -15.53 2.64 -20.82
CA ALA A 42 -15.83 4.05 -21.02
C ALA A 42 -15.97 4.82 -19.70
N PHE A 43 -16.61 4.21 -18.68
CA PHE A 43 -16.66 4.79 -17.33
C PHE A 43 -15.26 4.95 -16.74
N ARG A 44 -14.39 3.93 -16.85
CA ARG A 44 -13.00 4.06 -16.38
C ARG A 44 -12.24 5.14 -17.16
N PHE A 45 -12.37 5.20 -18.49
CA PHE A 45 -11.75 6.26 -19.29
C PHE A 45 -12.22 7.67 -18.90
N SER A 46 -13.50 7.82 -18.52
CA SER A 46 -14.03 9.09 -18.03
C SER A 46 -13.36 9.51 -16.73
N GLU A 47 -13.21 8.60 -15.76
CA GLU A 47 -12.49 8.88 -14.50
C GLU A 47 -11.03 9.28 -14.75
N VAL A 48 -10.36 8.61 -15.70
CA VAL A 48 -9.00 8.98 -16.11
C VAL A 48 -8.98 10.41 -16.65
N ALA A 49 -9.86 10.72 -17.60
CA ALA A 49 -9.91 12.02 -18.25
C ALA A 49 -10.24 13.15 -17.25
N THR A 50 -11.15 12.93 -16.31
CA THR A 50 -11.47 13.91 -15.26
C THR A 50 -10.31 14.08 -14.29
N SER A 51 -9.60 13.01 -13.94
CA SER A 51 -8.39 13.09 -13.11
C SER A 51 -7.29 13.92 -13.75
N TYR A 52 -7.07 13.75 -15.07
CA TYR A 52 -6.18 14.61 -15.84
C TYR A 52 -6.64 16.06 -15.83
N ALA A 53 -7.94 16.31 -16.00
CA ALA A 53 -8.49 17.67 -15.97
C ALA A 53 -8.23 18.36 -14.62
N VAL A 54 -8.44 17.65 -13.50
CA VAL A 54 -8.25 18.20 -12.15
C VAL A 54 -6.83 18.70 -11.91
N GLN A 55 -5.80 18.03 -12.43
CA GLN A 55 -4.43 18.52 -12.28
C GLN A 55 -4.07 19.60 -13.30
N ARG A 56 -4.64 19.57 -14.51
CA ARG A 56 -4.41 20.63 -15.51
C ARG A 56 -4.91 21.99 -15.04
N ASP A 57 -5.97 22.01 -14.23
CA ASP A 57 -6.48 23.24 -13.61
C ASP A 57 -5.51 23.86 -12.60
N LEU A 58 -4.52 23.09 -12.13
CA LEU A 58 -3.45 23.59 -11.27
C LEU A 58 -2.34 24.26 -12.07
N TYR A 59 -2.18 23.96 -13.36
CA TYR A 59 -1.03 24.44 -14.13
C TYR A 59 -1.06 25.96 -14.32
N TYR A 60 0.07 26.59 -14.02
CA TYR A 60 0.21 28.03 -14.17
C TYR A 60 0.32 28.41 -15.66
N GLN A 61 -0.56 29.30 -16.13
CA GLN A 61 -0.60 29.76 -17.53
C GLN A 61 -0.03 31.18 -17.73
N GLY A 62 0.54 31.79 -16.68
CA GLY A 62 1.04 33.17 -16.73
C GLY A 62 2.55 33.28 -17.02
N ASP A 63 3.06 34.50 -16.87
CA ASP A 63 4.50 34.79 -16.98
C ASP A 63 5.27 34.23 -15.78
N VAL A 64 6.32 33.45 -16.07
CA VAL A 64 7.18 32.75 -15.10
C VAL A 64 7.86 33.72 -14.12
N HIS A 65 7.99 35.01 -14.49
CA HIS A 65 8.60 36.02 -13.63
C HIS A 65 7.74 36.41 -12.40
N ALA A 66 6.50 35.95 -12.30
CA ALA A 66 5.63 36.23 -11.16
C ALA A 66 5.81 35.21 -10.02
N ASP A 67 6.99 35.16 -9.40
CA ASP A 67 7.37 34.15 -8.40
C ASP A 67 6.40 34.00 -7.21
N SER A 68 5.67 35.06 -6.85
CA SER A 68 4.71 35.01 -5.74
C SER A 68 3.41 34.26 -6.09
N LYS A 69 3.13 34.06 -7.38
CA LYS A 69 1.90 33.45 -7.90
C LYS A 69 2.04 31.96 -8.23
N ILE A 70 3.25 31.41 -8.13
CA ILE A 70 3.54 30.02 -8.51
C ILE A 70 3.84 29.16 -7.29
N ALA A 71 3.47 27.88 -7.39
CA ALA A 71 4.00 26.81 -6.56
C ALA A 71 4.94 25.96 -7.41
N ARG A 72 6.15 25.70 -6.90
CA ARG A 72 7.24 25.01 -7.61
C ARG A 72 7.37 23.56 -7.15
N PRO A 73 7.93 22.64 -7.95
CA PRO A 73 8.28 21.33 -7.42
C PRO A 73 9.34 21.46 -6.31
N LEU A 74 9.26 20.59 -5.30
CA LEU A 74 10.31 20.48 -4.27
C LEU A 74 11.64 20.01 -4.87
N ILE A 75 11.59 19.18 -5.90
CA ILE A 75 12.75 18.63 -6.62
C ILE A 75 12.50 18.85 -8.12
N ASP A 76 13.44 19.51 -8.79
CA ASP A 76 13.40 19.71 -10.23
C ASP A 76 14.07 18.56 -11.01
N SER A 77 14.29 18.74 -12.31
CA SER A 77 14.91 17.70 -13.15
C SER A 77 16.41 17.49 -12.87
N GLU A 78 17.07 18.44 -12.23
CA GLU A 78 18.52 18.43 -12.00
C GLU A 78 18.89 18.07 -10.56
N GLN A 79 18.02 18.37 -9.61
CA GLN A 79 18.23 18.05 -8.21
C GLN A 79 18.19 16.54 -7.98
N THR A 80 19.20 16.03 -7.28
CA THR A 80 19.26 14.65 -6.84
C THR A 80 18.56 14.44 -5.50
N PHE A 81 18.19 13.20 -5.21
CA PHE A 81 17.61 12.81 -3.93
C PHE A 81 18.00 11.40 -3.53
N ASP A 82 17.91 11.14 -2.25
CA ASP A 82 18.07 9.82 -1.65
C ASP A 82 16.70 9.25 -1.29
N LEU A 83 16.58 7.93 -1.25
CA LEU A 83 15.41 7.25 -0.70
C LEU A 83 15.80 6.53 0.58
N ALA A 84 15.28 7.05 1.70
CA ALA A 84 15.35 6.40 3.00
C ALA A 84 14.26 5.33 3.09
N VAL A 85 14.62 4.18 3.60
CA VAL A 85 13.74 3.03 3.77
C VAL A 85 13.77 2.57 5.21
N THR A 86 12.59 2.26 5.76
CA THR A 86 12.46 1.71 7.11
C THR A 86 11.54 0.50 7.09
N VAL A 87 11.91 -0.54 7.83
CA VAL A 87 11.04 -1.71 8.05
C VAL A 87 10.52 -1.65 9.47
N TRP A 88 9.21 -1.82 9.63
CA TRP A 88 8.51 -1.74 10.91
C TRP A 88 7.83 -3.06 11.23
N LEU A 89 7.96 -3.47 12.48
CA LEU A 89 7.17 -4.56 13.07
C LEU A 89 6.27 -3.97 14.15
N ARG A 90 4.98 -4.27 14.08
CA ARG A 90 4.03 -3.91 15.13
C ARG A 90 4.42 -4.61 16.44
N THR A 91 4.29 -3.91 17.55
CA THR A 91 4.53 -4.44 18.89
C THR A 91 3.27 -4.32 19.74
N ASP A 92 3.18 -5.12 20.81
CA ASP A 92 2.17 -4.90 21.84
C ASP A 92 2.57 -3.70 22.71
N LYS A 93 1.57 -3.02 23.26
CA LYS A 93 1.75 -1.79 24.04
C LYS A 93 2.48 -2.01 25.37
N ASP A 94 2.55 -3.26 25.84
CA ASP A 94 3.00 -3.58 27.20
C ASP A 94 4.53 -3.70 27.33
N ASP A 95 5.26 -3.80 26.21
CA ASP A 95 6.73 -3.92 26.21
C ASP A 95 7.46 -2.58 26.06
N LEU A 96 6.71 -1.47 25.95
CA LEU A 96 7.30 -0.13 25.86
C LEU A 96 7.36 0.50 27.25
N ASP A 97 8.48 0.27 27.94
CA ASP A 97 8.83 0.88 29.21
C ASP A 97 8.95 2.41 29.07
N GLY A 98 7.86 3.17 29.24
CA GLY A 98 7.97 4.62 29.20
C GLY A 98 6.67 5.42 29.20
N GLU A 99 6.70 6.50 29.97
CA GLU A 99 5.72 7.57 30.19
C GLU A 99 4.93 8.07 28.95
N GLU A 100 5.39 7.79 27.73
CA GLU A 100 4.74 8.20 26.47
C GLU A 100 3.41 7.48 26.17
N VAL A 101 3.20 6.27 26.69
CA VAL A 101 1.95 5.52 26.45
C VAL A 101 0.74 6.22 27.10
N SER A 102 0.95 7.00 28.17
CA SER A 102 -0.09 7.70 28.93
C SER A 102 -0.80 8.82 28.14
N LYS A 103 -0.20 9.31 27.04
CA LYS A 103 -0.77 10.40 26.22
C LYS A 103 -1.50 9.92 24.98
N ARG A 104 -1.37 8.63 24.59
CA ARG A 104 -2.11 8.12 23.42
C ARG A 104 -3.55 7.85 23.82
N SER A 105 -4.48 8.41 23.04
CA SER A 105 -5.90 8.08 23.14
C SER A 105 -6.06 6.55 23.15
N ARG A 106 -6.86 6.02 24.08
CA ARG A 106 -7.16 4.57 24.15
C ARG A 106 -7.74 4.04 22.83
N PHE A 107 -8.23 4.95 21.98
CA PHE A 107 -8.84 4.67 20.69
C PHE A 107 -7.92 4.92 19.50
N SER A 108 -6.61 5.14 19.70
CA SER A 108 -5.71 5.21 18.55
C SER A 108 -5.75 3.89 17.77
N PRO A 109 -6.17 3.91 16.49
CA PRO A 109 -6.14 2.72 15.65
C PRO A 109 -4.71 2.28 15.32
N ILE A 110 -3.72 3.15 15.53
CA ILE A 110 -2.32 2.88 15.23
C ILE A 110 -1.67 2.26 16.47
N ARG A 111 -1.39 0.97 16.35
CA ARG A 111 -0.59 0.25 17.34
C ARG A 111 0.89 0.63 17.21
N PRO A 112 1.65 0.65 18.31
CA PRO A 112 3.07 0.95 18.28
C PRO A 112 3.81 -0.03 17.36
N ALA A 113 4.92 0.44 16.79
CA ALA A 113 5.78 -0.37 15.95
C ALA A 113 7.24 -0.06 16.25
N ILE A 114 8.07 -1.10 16.21
CA ILE A 114 9.53 -1.01 16.34
C ILE A 114 10.18 -1.07 14.96
N PRO A 115 11.21 -0.26 14.70
CA PRO A 115 11.97 -0.35 13.46
C PRO A 115 12.90 -1.58 13.51
N LEU A 116 12.80 -2.47 12.51
CA LEU A 116 13.73 -3.59 12.31
C LEU A 116 14.95 -3.19 11.46
N TYR A 117 14.77 -2.18 10.61
CA TYR A 117 15.80 -1.64 9.72
C TYR A 117 15.48 -0.16 9.43
N SER A 118 16.49 0.71 9.32
CA SER A 118 16.31 2.06 8.77
C SER A 118 17.62 2.63 8.22
N ASP A 119 17.69 2.86 6.91
CA ASP A 119 18.84 3.49 6.25
C ASP A 119 18.45 4.00 4.84
N ILE A 120 19.39 4.63 4.13
CA ILE A 120 19.27 5.04 2.73
C ILE A 120 19.48 3.83 1.81
N ALA A 121 18.45 3.41 1.09
CA ALA A 121 18.52 2.30 0.13
C ALA A 121 18.98 2.74 -1.27
N PHE A 122 18.67 3.98 -1.66
CA PHE A 122 19.07 4.55 -2.94
C PHE A 122 19.69 5.93 -2.72
N ARG A 123 20.82 6.19 -3.38
CA ARG A 123 21.55 7.46 -3.27
C ARG A 123 21.65 8.17 -4.61
N GLY A 124 21.52 9.49 -4.60
CA GLY A 124 21.79 10.35 -5.75
C GLY A 124 20.88 10.10 -6.95
N LEU A 125 19.63 9.70 -6.71
CA LEU A 125 18.63 9.47 -7.76
C LEU A 125 18.17 10.78 -8.39
N ARG A 126 17.73 10.70 -9.64
CA ARG A 126 16.98 11.74 -10.35
C ARG A 126 15.58 11.26 -10.68
N LEU A 127 14.65 12.19 -10.90
CA LEU A 127 13.24 11.90 -11.23
C LEU A 127 13.05 11.05 -12.49
N ARG A 128 14.04 11.03 -13.39
CA ARG A 128 13.98 10.29 -14.67
C ARG A 128 14.69 8.95 -14.64
N ASP A 129 15.37 8.62 -13.54
CA ASP A 129 16.09 7.36 -13.43
C ASP A 129 15.11 6.17 -13.39
N LYS A 130 15.54 5.04 -13.94
CA LYS A 130 14.69 3.85 -14.11
C LYS A 130 15.52 2.59 -13.90
N ASN A 131 14.86 1.53 -13.44
CA ASN A 131 15.45 0.19 -13.31
C ASN A 131 16.70 0.18 -12.43
N ILE A 132 16.67 0.97 -11.35
CA ILE A 132 17.70 0.93 -10.31
C ILE A 132 17.22 0.00 -9.23
N PHE A 133 18.10 -0.86 -8.73
CA PHE A 133 17.75 -1.91 -7.76
C PHE A 133 18.58 -1.76 -6.49
N ALA A 134 17.97 -2.07 -5.36
CA ALA A 134 18.63 -2.19 -4.06
C ALA A 134 18.12 -3.44 -3.34
N THR A 135 18.88 -3.95 -2.39
CA THR A 135 18.43 -5.05 -1.52
C THR A 135 18.64 -4.65 -0.06
N VAL A 136 17.58 -4.72 0.72
CA VAL A 136 17.57 -4.42 2.15
C VAL A 136 17.49 -5.75 2.89
N ASN A 137 18.47 -6.02 3.74
CA ASN A 137 18.51 -7.24 4.56
C ASN A 137 18.10 -6.92 5.99
N PHE A 138 17.19 -7.70 6.55
CA PHE A 138 16.74 -7.58 7.93
C PHE A 138 16.25 -8.91 8.47
N THR A 139 16.18 -9.02 9.79
CA THR A 139 15.73 -10.23 10.47
C THR A 139 14.38 -9.98 11.14
N VAL A 140 13.42 -10.86 10.90
CA VAL A 140 12.05 -10.76 11.42
C VAL A 140 11.85 -11.80 12.52
N PRO A 141 11.53 -11.39 13.77
CA PRO A 141 11.16 -12.33 14.81
C PRO A 141 9.79 -12.95 14.49
N THR A 142 9.71 -14.28 14.53
CA THR A 142 8.51 -15.01 14.10
C THR A 142 7.44 -15.09 15.18
N ALA A 143 7.84 -14.97 16.45
CA ALA A 143 6.95 -15.12 17.61
C ALA A 143 5.69 -14.24 17.51
N TYR A 144 5.82 -13.03 16.98
CA TYR A 144 4.71 -12.10 16.80
C TYR A 144 3.62 -12.64 15.86
N PHE A 145 3.99 -13.40 14.82
CA PHE A 145 3.06 -13.88 13.78
C PHE A 145 2.26 -15.13 14.19
N ARG A 146 2.42 -15.60 15.43
CA ARG A 146 1.53 -16.60 16.03
C ARG A 146 0.19 -16.01 16.47
N LYS A 147 0.07 -14.68 16.55
CA LYS A 147 -1.14 -13.99 16.96
C LYS A 147 -2.32 -14.26 16.03
N SER A 148 -3.52 -14.12 16.59
CA SER A 148 -4.77 -14.26 15.86
C SER A 148 -5.18 -12.99 15.11
N ASP A 149 -4.79 -11.82 15.62
CA ASP A 149 -5.23 -10.49 15.17
C ASP A 149 -4.18 -9.76 14.31
N LEU A 150 -3.67 -10.47 13.31
CA LEU A 150 -2.69 -9.91 12.37
C LEU A 150 -3.35 -9.05 11.28
N THR A 151 -2.65 -8.01 10.87
CA THR A 151 -2.99 -7.17 9.71
C THR A 151 -1.83 -7.13 8.74
N ASN A 152 -2.09 -6.82 7.46
CA ASN A 152 -1.03 -6.72 6.46
C ASN A 152 -0.01 -5.59 6.73
N TYR A 153 -0.33 -4.67 7.66
CA TYR A 153 0.57 -3.60 8.12
C TYR A 153 1.34 -3.94 9.40
N ASP A 154 1.16 -5.15 9.94
CA ASP A 154 1.90 -5.61 11.12
C ASP A 154 3.39 -5.79 10.82
N LEU A 155 3.72 -6.18 9.58
CA LEU A 155 5.05 -6.01 9.00
C LEU A 155 4.91 -5.09 7.79
N ARG A 156 5.58 -3.95 7.80
CA ARG A 156 5.50 -2.98 6.70
C ARG A 156 6.85 -2.33 6.43
N GLY A 157 7.04 -1.93 5.18
CA GLY A 157 8.09 -1.04 4.77
C GLY A 157 7.56 0.39 4.73
N SER A 158 8.46 1.36 4.76
CA SER A 158 8.15 2.73 4.43
C SER A 158 9.29 3.36 3.65
N VAL A 159 8.95 4.29 2.77
CA VAL A 159 9.88 4.99 1.88
C VAL A 159 9.67 6.48 2.05
N VAL A 160 10.76 7.20 2.28
CA VAL A 160 10.80 8.67 2.37
C VAL A 160 11.85 9.18 1.42
N LEU A 161 11.47 10.18 0.62
CA LEU A 161 12.40 10.86 -0.26
C LEU A 161 13.09 12.01 0.49
N LEU A 162 14.42 12.10 0.34
CA LEU A 162 15.27 13.08 0.98
C LEU A 162 16.04 13.87 -0.11
N PRO A 163 15.67 15.14 -0.39
CA PRO A 163 16.41 15.94 -1.36
C PRO A 163 17.87 16.14 -0.91
N THR A 164 18.83 15.98 -1.81
CA THR A 164 20.25 16.19 -1.47
C THR A 164 20.54 17.67 -1.23
N SER A 165 21.46 17.97 -0.31
CA SER A 165 21.93 19.33 -0.06
C SER A 165 22.74 19.88 -1.25
N PRO A 166 22.66 21.20 -1.54
CA PRO A 166 21.79 22.19 -0.90
C PRO A 166 20.30 21.94 -1.23
N SER A 167 19.45 21.91 -0.21
CA SER A 167 18.05 21.53 -0.34
C SER A 167 17.15 22.75 -0.16
N PRO A 168 16.06 22.89 -0.93
CA PRO A 168 15.04 23.89 -0.63
C PRO A 168 14.52 23.79 0.81
N LEU A 169 14.55 22.59 1.41
CA LEU A 169 14.13 22.35 2.79
C LEU A 169 15.03 23.00 3.84
N ASP A 170 16.24 23.42 3.49
CA ASP A 170 17.13 24.15 4.41
C ASP A 170 16.52 25.51 4.82
N ARG A 171 15.51 25.99 4.07
CA ARG A 171 14.79 27.25 4.29
C ARG A 171 13.32 27.04 4.64
N ILE A 172 12.95 25.85 5.10
CA ILE A 172 11.56 25.56 5.47
C ILE A 172 11.12 26.40 6.67
N ILE A 173 9.94 27.01 6.54
CA ILE A 173 9.30 27.76 7.64
C ILE A 173 7.98 27.16 8.09
N ASP A 174 7.29 26.44 7.20
CA ASP A 174 6.04 25.76 7.52
C ASP A 174 5.74 24.65 6.50
N TYR A 175 4.86 23.72 6.86
CA TYR A 175 4.28 22.76 5.93
C TYR A 175 2.84 22.44 6.30
N SER A 176 2.08 22.00 5.30
CA SER A 176 0.73 21.48 5.48
C SER A 176 0.57 20.17 4.72
N THR A 177 -0.33 19.30 5.18
CA THR A 177 -0.58 17.98 4.60
C THR A 177 -2.05 17.79 4.33
N PHE A 178 -2.37 16.94 3.36
CA PHE A 178 -3.74 16.51 3.08
C PHE A 178 -4.33 15.61 4.17
N ILE A 179 -3.51 15.08 5.08
CA ILE A 179 -3.99 14.27 6.20
C ILE A 179 -4.48 15.22 7.31
N PRO A 180 -5.73 15.11 7.77
CA PRO A 180 -6.22 15.94 8.87
C PRO A 180 -5.38 15.75 10.14
N SER A 181 -5.19 16.80 10.93
CA SER A 181 -4.33 16.78 12.13
C SER A 181 -4.83 15.83 13.23
N TYR A 182 -6.11 15.47 13.21
CA TYR A 182 -6.72 14.52 14.14
C TYR A 182 -6.49 13.05 13.73
N VAL A 183 -6.04 12.79 12.49
CA VAL A 183 -5.69 11.44 12.03
C VAL A 183 -4.24 11.16 12.39
N GLU A 184 -4.03 10.16 13.25
CA GLU A 184 -2.67 9.70 13.53
C GLU A 184 -2.08 9.05 12.28
N THR A 185 -0.78 9.27 12.03
CA THR A 185 -0.08 8.73 10.86
C THR A 185 0.87 7.62 11.28
N LEU A 186 1.04 6.60 10.43
CA LEU A 186 2.09 5.60 10.63
C LEU A 186 3.47 6.28 10.56
N PRO A 187 4.43 5.91 11.43
CA PRO A 187 5.79 6.40 11.28
C PRO A 187 6.38 5.84 9.97
N VAL A 188 7.03 6.71 9.20
CA VAL A 188 7.65 6.36 7.91
C VAL A 188 9.19 6.35 7.95
N ARG A 189 9.78 6.80 9.06
CA ARG A 189 11.23 6.76 9.30
C ARG A 189 11.53 6.62 10.80
N SER A 190 12.55 5.83 11.15
CA SER A 190 12.99 5.69 12.53
C SER A 190 13.57 7.00 13.04
N TRP A 191 13.64 7.13 14.37
CA TRP A 191 14.43 8.17 15.00
C TRP A 191 15.16 7.58 16.21
N PRO A 192 16.50 7.71 16.29
CA PRO A 192 17.38 8.39 15.34
C PRO A 192 17.47 7.64 13.98
N PHE A 193 17.99 8.35 12.97
CA PHE A 193 18.16 7.86 11.60
C PHE A 193 19.63 8.05 11.16
N PRO A 194 20.29 7.06 10.54
CA PRO A 194 19.84 5.67 10.36
C PRO A 194 19.66 4.94 11.71
N LEU A 195 19.03 3.76 11.68
CA LEU A 195 18.81 2.98 12.90
C LEU A 195 20.14 2.67 13.59
N GLY A 196 20.23 2.94 14.90
CA GLY A 196 21.46 2.77 15.68
C GLY A 196 22.40 3.99 15.68
N SER A 197 22.06 5.08 14.98
CA SER A 197 22.83 6.33 15.08
C SER A 197 22.65 7.00 16.44
N SER A 198 23.55 7.93 16.78
CA SER A 198 23.45 8.68 18.04
C SER A 198 22.22 9.60 18.04
N PRO A 199 21.54 9.79 19.18
CA PRO A 199 20.36 10.66 19.25
C PRO A 199 20.74 12.13 18.96
N MET A 200 20.44 12.62 17.75
CA MET A 200 20.73 13.99 17.30
C MET A 200 19.62 15.00 17.66
N GLY A 201 19.08 14.91 18.87
CA GLY A 201 17.95 15.75 19.29
C GLY A 201 16.62 15.31 18.64
N GLY A 202 15.64 16.22 18.55
CA GLY A 202 14.34 15.93 17.97
C GLY A 202 14.29 16.14 16.44
N LYS A 203 13.26 15.58 15.79
CA LYS A 203 13.00 15.78 14.36
C LYS A 203 12.90 17.27 14.01
N THR A 204 13.66 17.72 13.02
CA THR A 204 13.60 19.09 12.49
C THR A 204 12.27 19.35 11.77
N LEU A 205 12.02 20.61 11.39
CA LEU A 205 10.84 20.93 10.57
C LEU A 205 10.92 20.27 9.18
N ALA A 206 12.11 20.22 8.58
CA ALA A 206 12.36 19.54 7.31
C ALA A 206 12.06 18.04 7.43
N ASP A 207 12.53 17.38 8.49
CA ASP A 207 12.24 15.97 8.79
C ASP A 207 10.73 15.71 8.86
N LYS A 208 10.00 16.57 9.58
CA LYS A 208 8.55 16.44 9.71
C LYS A 208 7.83 16.64 8.38
N ALA A 209 8.30 17.55 7.53
CA ALA A 209 7.70 17.83 6.22
C ALA A 209 7.91 16.67 5.23
N VAL A 210 9.13 16.11 5.14
CA VAL A 210 9.41 14.99 4.23
C VAL A 210 8.64 13.73 4.60
N GLU A 211 8.41 13.51 5.90
CA GLU A 211 7.64 12.37 6.37
C GLU A 211 6.14 12.47 6.01
N ARG A 212 5.61 13.65 5.65
CA ARG A 212 4.19 13.81 5.27
C ARG A 212 3.81 13.28 3.91
N PHE A 213 4.79 13.16 3.00
CA PHE A 213 4.59 12.54 1.69
C PHE A 213 5.36 11.21 1.56
N GLY A 214 5.87 10.70 2.69
CA GLY A 214 6.37 9.34 2.77
C GLY A 214 5.26 8.33 2.60
N VAL A 215 5.58 7.17 2.04
CA VAL A 215 4.63 6.09 1.77
C VAL A 215 4.94 4.89 2.64
N SER A 216 3.89 4.23 3.15
CA SER A 216 4.00 2.92 3.82
C SER A 216 3.50 1.84 2.88
N VAL A 217 4.20 0.71 2.84
CA VAL A 217 3.90 -0.45 2.00
C VAL A 217 3.73 -1.68 2.89
N PRO A 218 2.61 -2.40 2.82
CA PRO A 218 2.46 -3.66 3.56
C PRO A 218 3.48 -4.67 3.03
N LEU A 219 4.19 -5.35 3.94
CA LEU A 219 5.12 -6.42 3.59
C LEU A 219 4.61 -7.79 4.03
N LEU A 220 3.34 -7.86 4.43
CA LEU A 220 2.70 -9.08 4.87
C LEU A 220 1.47 -9.35 3.99
N GLU A 221 1.39 -10.56 3.46
CA GLU A 221 0.21 -11.05 2.76
C GLU A 221 -0.29 -12.34 3.43
N PHE A 222 -1.61 -12.57 3.34
CA PHE A 222 -2.24 -13.74 3.93
C PHE A 222 -2.79 -14.64 2.84
N HIS A 223 -2.28 -15.87 2.78
CA HIS A 223 -2.66 -16.86 1.76
C HIS A 223 -3.21 -18.12 2.43
N ASN A 224 -4.16 -18.80 1.79
CA ASN A 224 -4.79 -19.98 2.36
C ASN A 224 -3.78 -21.12 2.61
N ILE A 225 -3.92 -21.80 3.75
CA ILE A 225 -3.10 -22.98 4.09
C ILE A 225 -3.87 -24.25 3.77
N ARG A 226 -3.21 -25.22 3.12
CA ARG A 226 -3.71 -26.60 3.11
C ARG A 226 -3.66 -27.14 4.54
N LYS A 227 -4.82 -27.43 5.14
CA LYS A 227 -4.94 -28.01 6.48
C LYS A 227 -3.96 -29.18 6.62
N ARG A 228 -3.02 -29.09 7.59
CA ARG A 228 -2.03 -30.14 7.86
C ARG A 228 -2.53 -31.15 8.89
N CYS A 229 -3.42 -30.77 9.80
CA CYS A 229 -4.05 -31.74 10.68
C CYS A 229 -4.96 -32.63 9.81
N GLU A 230 -4.54 -33.88 9.58
CA GLU A 230 -5.36 -34.95 9.00
C GLU A 230 -6.56 -35.24 9.94
N ASP A 231 -7.65 -35.72 9.35
CA ASP A 231 -8.81 -36.37 10.01
C ASP A 231 -10.10 -35.58 10.30
N SER A 232 -10.28 -34.34 9.86
CA SER A 232 -11.65 -33.79 9.79
C SER A 232 -12.26 -34.06 8.41
N GLU A 233 -12.99 -35.17 8.28
CA GLU A 233 -13.80 -35.51 7.08
C GLU A 233 -14.89 -34.47 6.75
N ASP A 234 -15.08 -33.47 7.61
CA ASP A 234 -15.90 -32.29 7.33
C ASP A 234 -15.22 -31.40 6.29
N ASN A 235 -15.47 -31.76 5.03
CA ASN A 235 -15.30 -30.99 3.83
C ASN A 235 -16.19 -29.72 3.83
N PHE A 236 -16.00 -28.84 4.81
CA PHE A 236 -16.41 -27.45 4.69
C PHE A 236 -15.45 -26.78 3.70
N TYR A 237 -15.75 -26.97 2.41
CA TYR A 237 -15.28 -26.07 1.37
C TYR A 237 -16.03 -24.76 1.60
N GLU A 238 -15.51 -23.90 2.48
CA GLU A 238 -15.81 -22.48 2.35
C GLU A 238 -15.35 -22.11 0.94
N ASP A 239 -16.30 -21.74 0.08
CA ASP A 239 -16.02 -21.30 -1.29
C ASP A 239 -14.89 -20.26 -1.21
N ASP A 240 -13.73 -20.69 -1.70
CA ASP A 240 -12.47 -19.95 -1.73
C ASP A 240 -12.72 -18.68 -2.52
N ASP A 241 -13.00 -17.56 -1.84
CA ASP A 241 -13.31 -16.29 -2.48
C ASP A 241 -12.09 -15.69 -3.21
N GLY A 242 -10.95 -16.41 -3.22
CA GLY A 242 -9.75 -16.09 -3.98
C GLY A 242 -9.14 -14.74 -3.60
N SER A 243 -9.63 -14.13 -2.52
CA SER A 243 -9.41 -12.75 -2.15
C SER A 243 -8.19 -12.67 -1.24
N ILE A 244 -7.13 -11.99 -1.71
CA ILE A 244 -5.99 -11.61 -0.87
C ILE A 244 -6.54 -10.78 0.30
N SER A 245 -6.60 -11.40 1.48
CA SER A 245 -7.15 -10.75 2.65
C SER A 245 -6.14 -9.73 3.18
N SER A 246 -6.56 -8.47 3.35
CA SER A 246 -5.73 -7.43 3.98
C SER A 246 -5.61 -7.61 5.50
N THR A 247 -6.42 -8.49 6.09
CA THR A 247 -6.51 -8.68 7.53
C THR A 247 -6.96 -10.11 7.88
N THR A 248 -6.54 -10.61 9.05
CA THR A 248 -7.12 -11.82 9.65
C THR A 248 -8.21 -11.48 10.67
N HIS A 249 -8.54 -10.19 10.86
CA HIS A 249 -9.57 -9.77 11.79
C HIS A 249 -10.94 -10.34 11.38
N PHE A 250 -11.63 -10.99 12.33
CA PHE A 250 -12.89 -11.72 12.12
C PHE A 250 -12.82 -12.94 11.18
N LYS A 251 -11.65 -13.29 10.65
CA LYS A 251 -11.42 -14.59 9.97
C LYS A 251 -10.85 -15.57 10.97
N SER A 252 -11.13 -16.86 10.81
CA SER A 252 -10.47 -17.89 11.62
C SER A 252 -8.95 -17.74 11.42
N PRO A 253 -8.16 -17.46 12.49
CA PRO A 253 -6.71 -17.28 12.40
C PRO A 253 -5.95 -18.45 11.77
N LEU A 254 -6.65 -19.59 11.64
CA LEU A 254 -6.14 -20.87 11.21
C LEU A 254 -6.25 -21.09 9.68
N THR A 255 -6.99 -20.26 8.94
CA THR A 255 -7.20 -20.50 7.49
C THR A 255 -6.12 -19.87 6.61
N HIS A 256 -5.45 -18.81 7.08
CA HIS A 256 -4.46 -18.09 6.28
C HIS A 256 -3.06 -18.06 6.94
N HIS A 257 -2.03 -18.30 6.14
CA HIS A 257 -0.62 -18.15 6.51
C HIS A 257 -0.11 -16.75 6.19
N PRO A 258 0.70 -16.15 7.07
CA PRO A 258 1.45 -14.96 6.71
C PRO A 258 2.64 -15.30 5.80
N TYR A 259 2.77 -14.55 4.71
CA TYR A 259 3.92 -14.52 3.81
C TYR A 259 4.51 -13.11 3.81
N ILE A 260 5.84 -13.02 3.81
CA ILE A 260 6.57 -11.77 3.68
C ILE A 260 6.74 -11.44 2.21
N VAL A 261 6.31 -10.25 1.81
CA VAL A 261 6.57 -9.72 0.46
C VAL A 261 8.04 -9.32 0.37
N THR A 262 8.81 -9.99 -0.50
CA THR A 262 10.25 -9.79 -0.66
C THR A 262 10.60 -8.86 -1.80
N ARG A 263 9.63 -8.31 -2.54
CA ARG A 263 9.91 -7.34 -3.60
C ARG A 263 8.91 -6.18 -3.59
N THR A 264 9.43 -4.97 -3.83
CA THR A 264 8.61 -3.77 -3.96
C THR A 264 9.19 -2.85 -5.03
N GLN A 265 8.34 -2.34 -5.92
CA GLN A 265 8.70 -1.28 -6.84
C GLN A 265 8.26 0.07 -6.27
N ILE A 266 9.20 0.99 -6.15
CA ILE A 266 8.99 2.38 -5.77
C ILE A 266 8.83 3.19 -7.05
N ARG A 267 7.75 3.97 -7.13
CA ARG A 267 7.41 4.81 -8.27
C ARG A 267 7.36 6.26 -7.85
N ILE A 268 7.98 7.14 -8.64
CA ILE A 268 7.92 8.58 -8.42
C ILE A 268 7.48 9.24 -9.71
N VAL A 269 6.50 10.14 -9.60
CA VAL A 269 6.02 10.92 -10.74
C VAL A 269 6.97 12.07 -11.03
N ASP A 270 7.46 12.14 -12.27
CA ASP A 270 8.42 13.15 -12.75
C ASP A 270 7.76 14.50 -13.13
N GLU A 271 6.87 15.01 -12.27
CA GLU A 271 6.21 16.30 -12.47
C GLU A 271 7.13 17.45 -12.06
N THR A 272 7.37 18.36 -13.02
CA THR A 272 8.18 19.56 -12.83
C THR A 272 7.45 20.83 -13.25
N ALA A 273 6.16 20.73 -13.60
CA ALA A 273 5.37 21.88 -14.00
C ALA A 273 5.19 22.88 -12.85
N LEU A 274 5.02 24.15 -13.21
CA LEU A 274 4.67 25.19 -12.24
C LEU A 274 3.16 25.19 -12.02
N PHE A 275 2.74 25.24 -10.77
CA PHE A 275 1.32 25.35 -10.44
C PHE A 275 0.94 26.79 -10.09
N ASP A 276 -0.30 27.18 -10.39
CA ASP A 276 -0.89 28.37 -9.82
C ASP A 276 -1.02 28.19 -8.31
N ARG A 277 -0.34 29.05 -7.55
CA ARG A 277 -0.26 28.95 -6.09
C ARG A 277 -1.64 28.98 -5.44
N LYS A 278 -2.55 29.83 -5.95
CA LYS A 278 -3.88 29.99 -5.35
C LYS A 278 -4.72 28.75 -5.59
N ALA A 279 -4.72 28.23 -6.82
CA ALA A 279 -5.40 26.98 -7.17
C ALA A 279 -4.84 25.80 -6.37
N TYR A 280 -3.52 25.69 -6.27
CA TYR A 280 -2.83 24.64 -5.52
C TYR A 280 -3.22 24.63 -4.03
N ILE A 281 -3.12 25.77 -3.34
CA ILE A 281 -3.48 25.87 -1.92
C ILE A 281 -4.98 25.62 -1.71
N ALA A 282 -5.85 26.09 -2.61
CA ALA A 282 -7.28 25.82 -2.53
C ALA A 282 -7.58 24.32 -2.65
N LYS A 283 -6.93 23.63 -3.61
CA LYS A 283 -7.07 22.19 -3.79
C LYS A 283 -6.53 21.40 -2.60
N GLN A 284 -5.40 21.82 -2.03
CA GLN A 284 -4.81 21.19 -0.86
C GLN A 284 -5.72 21.27 0.36
N ARG A 285 -6.34 22.43 0.60
CA ARG A 285 -7.31 22.60 1.68
C ARG A 285 -8.57 21.77 1.46
N MET A 286 -9.07 21.74 0.22
CA MET A 286 -10.21 20.89 -0.13
C MET A 286 -9.88 19.42 0.11
N LEU A 287 -8.70 18.97 -0.31
CA LEU A 287 -8.25 17.59 -0.11
C LEU A 287 -8.12 17.28 1.39
N ASN A 288 -7.55 18.19 2.19
CA ASN A 288 -7.48 18.04 3.64
C ASN A 288 -8.86 17.81 4.27
N PHE A 289 -9.88 18.54 3.83
CA PHE A 289 -11.24 18.44 4.36
C PHE A 289 -11.98 17.16 3.96
N ILE A 290 -11.77 16.64 2.74
CA ILE A 290 -12.48 15.44 2.25
C ILE A 290 -11.71 14.14 2.49
N SER A 291 -10.46 14.23 2.93
CA SER A 291 -9.60 13.05 3.09
C SER A 291 -10.02 12.24 4.31
N CYS A 292 -9.76 10.93 4.24
CA CYS A 292 -9.96 10.01 5.37
C CYS A 292 -11.43 9.90 5.85
N LYS A 293 -12.40 10.16 4.94
CA LYS A 293 -13.86 9.97 5.14
C LYS A 293 -14.50 10.82 6.23
N GLU A 294 -14.13 12.09 6.35
CA GLU A 294 -14.69 13.05 7.33
C GLU A 294 -16.24 13.13 7.32
N GLU A 295 -16.89 12.91 6.18
CA GLU A 295 -18.36 13.00 6.05
C GLU A 295 -19.15 11.83 6.67
N GLN A 296 -18.51 10.67 6.86
CA GLN A 296 -19.13 9.54 7.52
C GLN A 296 -18.78 9.69 9.00
N ALA A 297 -19.77 9.85 9.88
CA ALA A 297 -19.61 10.03 11.34
C ALA A 297 -18.95 8.83 12.06
N ILE A 298 -17.81 8.39 11.55
CA ILE A 298 -16.94 7.37 12.09
C ILE A 298 -16.23 8.01 13.28
N LEU A 299 -16.44 7.45 14.47
CA LEU A 299 -15.87 7.99 15.70
C LEU A 299 -14.33 8.07 15.66
N TYR A 300 -13.66 7.27 14.83
CA TYR A 300 -12.21 7.11 14.79
C TYR A 300 -11.69 6.95 13.35
N PRO A 301 -11.42 8.04 12.61
CA PRO A 301 -10.83 7.96 11.28
C PRO A 301 -9.42 7.35 11.35
N SER A 302 -9.13 6.42 10.43
CA SER A 302 -7.82 5.77 10.33
C SER A 302 -7.04 6.30 9.13
N ILE A 303 -5.71 6.34 9.23
CA ILE A 303 -4.84 6.60 8.08
C ILE A 303 -5.06 5.59 6.94
N LEU A 304 -5.52 4.38 7.28
CA LEU A 304 -5.86 3.34 6.32
C LEU A 304 -7.13 3.68 5.50
N ASP A 305 -7.98 4.58 5.99
CA ASP A 305 -9.15 5.09 5.27
C ASP A 305 -8.82 6.26 4.33
N CYS A 306 -7.63 6.83 4.45
CA CYS A 306 -7.19 7.90 3.58
C CYS A 306 -6.87 7.33 2.19
N ASN A 307 -7.74 7.61 1.21
CA ASN A 307 -7.55 7.13 -0.15
C ASN A 307 -6.42 7.90 -0.85
N ARG A 308 -5.20 7.40 -0.69
CA ARG A 308 -4.00 7.92 -1.31
C ARG A 308 -3.81 7.28 -2.69
N SER A 309 -4.25 7.98 -3.73
CA SER A 309 -3.98 7.65 -5.13
C SER A 309 -3.53 8.91 -5.86
N TYR A 310 -2.86 8.76 -6.99
CA TYR A 310 -2.46 9.94 -7.77
C TYR A 310 -3.69 10.75 -8.21
N VAL A 311 -4.76 10.06 -8.59
CA VAL A 311 -6.04 10.65 -9.01
C VAL A 311 -6.63 11.56 -7.94
N ASN A 312 -6.58 11.12 -6.68
CA ASN A 312 -7.19 11.86 -5.58
C ASN A 312 -6.26 12.93 -5.00
N ALA A 313 -4.99 12.57 -4.78
CA ALA A 313 -4.05 13.41 -4.04
C ALA A 313 -2.94 13.99 -4.93
N GLY A 314 -2.28 13.14 -5.71
CA GLY A 314 -1.20 13.54 -6.63
C GLY A 314 -0.14 14.41 -5.94
N HIS A 315 0.28 15.49 -6.60
CA HIS A 315 1.28 16.43 -6.04
C HIS A 315 0.72 17.38 -4.97
N VAL A 316 -0.54 17.20 -4.56
CA VAL A 316 -1.25 18.08 -3.62
C VAL A 316 -1.22 17.52 -2.19
N GLU A 317 -0.45 16.45 -1.95
CA GLU A 317 -0.33 15.80 -0.64
C GLU A 317 0.30 16.69 0.43
N ALA A 318 1.37 17.39 0.10
CA ALA A 318 2.03 18.28 1.03
C ALA A 318 2.43 19.60 0.34
N ALA A 319 2.03 20.70 0.97
CA ALA A 319 2.42 22.05 0.58
C ALA A 319 3.44 22.57 1.59
N ILE A 320 4.63 22.89 1.11
CA ILE A 320 5.77 23.29 1.93
C ILE A 320 6.02 24.78 1.67
N THR A 321 6.14 25.55 2.75
CA THR A 321 6.40 26.98 2.67
C THR A 321 7.86 27.24 3.01
N LEU A 322 8.53 27.96 2.11
CA LEU A 322 9.95 28.27 2.23
C LEU A 322 10.18 29.77 2.41
N GLU A 323 11.23 30.11 3.14
CA GLU A 323 11.80 31.44 3.17
C GLU A 323 12.60 31.71 1.88
N ARG A 324 12.32 32.84 1.23
CA ARG A 324 13.03 33.23 0.03
C ARG A 324 14.40 33.80 0.38
N ALA A 325 15.42 33.41 -0.38
CA ALA A 325 16.81 33.83 -0.16
C ALA A 325 17.04 35.35 -0.32
N ASP A 326 16.13 36.07 -1.00
CA ASP A 326 16.23 37.52 -1.19
C ASP A 326 15.75 38.34 0.04
N ASN A 327 15.29 37.67 1.11
CA ASN A 327 14.84 38.25 2.37
C ASN A 327 13.76 39.34 2.24
N LYS A 328 13.01 39.39 1.13
CA LYS A 328 11.93 40.39 0.94
C LYS A 328 10.63 40.05 1.67
N GLY A 329 10.66 39.08 2.59
CA GLY A 329 9.48 38.57 3.29
C GLY A 329 8.49 37.81 2.39
N ILE A 330 8.82 37.58 1.12
CA ILE A 330 7.99 36.80 0.20
C ILE A 330 8.22 35.31 0.50
N LYS A 331 7.13 34.58 0.71
CA LYS A 331 7.16 33.14 0.98
C LYS A 331 6.94 32.37 -0.31
N ASP A 332 7.86 31.45 -0.61
CA ASP A 332 7.72 30.50 -1.71
C ASP A 332 6.90 29.29 -1.25
N VAL A 333 6.15 28.71 -2.17
CA VAL A 333 5.42 27.46 -1.93
C VAL A 333 5.98 26.41 -2.86
N VAL A 334 6.34 25.26 -2.30
CA VAL A 334 6.74 24.10 -3.07
C VAL A 334 5.84 22.90 -2.79
N TYR A 335 5.60 22.09 -3.81
CA TYR A 335 4.79 20.88 -3.71
C TYR A 335 5.67 19.64 -3.61
N SER A 336 5.22 18.63 -2.86
CA SER A 336 5.94 17.37 -2.73
C SER A 336 5.88 16.51 -4.00
N PRO A 337 6.92 15.70 -4.28
CA PRO A 337 6.80 14.65 -5.27
C PRO A 337 5.74 13.63 -4.83
N PHE A 338 5.00 13.06 -5.78
CA PHE A 338 4.10 11.95 -5.51
C PHE A 338 4.87 10.63 -5.61
N ILE A 339 4.86 9.87 -4.52
CA ILE A 339 5.53 8.57 -4.41
C ILE A 339 4.46 7.50 -4.26
N SER A 340 4.44 6.48 -5.13
CA SER A 340 3.64 5.27 -4.93
C SER A 340 4.51 4.03 -4.86
N THR A 341 3.93 2.93 -4.38
CA THR A 341 4.61 1.65 -4.28
C THR A 341 3.73 0.57 -4.87
N SER A 342 4.37 -0.40 -5.49
CA SER A 342 3.74 -1.64 -5.92
C SER A 342 4.41 -2.82 -5.25
N THR A 343 3.57 -3.67 -4.65
CA THR A 343 3.91 -5.02 -4.18
C THR A 343 3.39 -6.06 -5.15
N PHE A 344 3.02 -5.70 -6.38
CA PHE A 344 2.54 -6.68 -7.34
C PHE A 344 3.73 -7.49 -7.86
N VAL A 345 3.96 -8.61 -7.22
CA VAL A 345 5.13 -9.45 -7.42
C VAL A 345 4.68 -10.90 -7.50
N GLY A 346 5.33 -11.68 -8.36
CA GLY A 346 4.93 -13.08 -8.59
C GLY A 346 5.13 -13.93 -7.33
N PRO A 347 4.72 -15.21 -7.34
CA PRO A 347 4.81 -16.08 -6.16
C PRO A 347 6.24 -16.26 -5.62
N LYS A 348 7.26 -16.08 -6.48
CA LYS A 348 8.69 -16.09 -6.11
C LYS A 348 9.12 -14.96 -5.17
N ASP A 349 8.28 -13.95 -5.01
CA ASP A 349 8.56 -12.79 -4.20
C ASP A 349 7.77 -12.84 -2.87
N LEU A 350 7.32 -14.03 -2.47
CA LEU A 350 6.70 -14.31 -1.18
C LEU A 350 7.56 -15.30 -0.38
N LEU A 351 7.84 -14.96 0.88
CA LEU A 351 8.61 -15.79 1.81
C LEU A 351 7.71 -16.24 2.97
N PRO A 352 7.39 -17.55 3.10
CA PRO A 352 6.55 -18.03 4.20
C PRO A 352 7.22 -17.77 5.55
N ILE A 353 6.43 -17.27 6.51
CA ILE A 353 6.91 -17.15 7.89
C ILE A 353 6.79 -18.53 8.55
N PRO A 354 7.87 -19.14 9.06
CA PRO A 354 7.87 -20.49 9.63
C PRO A 354 7.22 -20.48 11.02
N VAL A 355 5.91 -20.24 11.04
CA VAL A 355 5.05 -20.29 12.21
C VAL A 355 3.92 -21.28 11.97
N HIS A 356 3.76 -22.20 12.91
CA HIS A 356 2.59 -23.05 12.96
C HIS A 356 1.44 -22.27 13.61
N ARG A 357 0.44 -21.90 12.79
CA ARG A 357 -0.78 -21.24 13.27
C ARG A 357 -1.91 -22.22 13.56
N GLN A 358 -1.86 -23.43 13.00
CA GLN A 358 -2.89 -24.45 13.19
C GLN A 358 -2.77 -25.11 14.57
N ILE A 359 -3.84 -25.08 15.36
CA ILE A 359 -3.93 -25.84 16.62
C ILE A 359 -4.46 -27.23 16.27
N CYS A 360 -3.60 -28.24 16.20
CA CYS A 360 -4.05 -29.63 16.08
C CYS A 360 -4.58 -30.13 17.45
N SER A 361 -5.59 -30.98 17.42
CA SER A 361 -6.33 -31.50 18.58
C SER A 361 -5.44 -32.26 19.58
N THR A 362 -4.33 -32.82 19.07
CA THR A 362 -3.39 -33.68 19.77
C THR A 362 -2.25 -32.86 20.37
N THR A 363 -2.06 -32.97 21.69
CA THR A 363 -1.01 -32.27 22.44
C THR A 363 0.41 -32.58 21.95
N GLN A 364 0.62 -33.75 21.37
CA GLN A 364 1.94 -34.16 20.86
C GLN A 364 2.29 -33.47 19.53
N ASP A 365 1.31 -33.29 18.64
CA ASP A 365 1.52 -32.64 17.35
C ASP A 365 1.72 -31.13 17.50
N SER A 366 1.06 -30.50 18.48
CA SER A 366 1.27 -29.09 18.78
C SER A 366 2.66 -28.82 19.37
N ILE A 367 3.20 -29.72 20.20
CA ILE A 367 4.58 -29.62 20.74
C ILE A 367 5.60 -29.78 19.61
N GLN A 368 5.43 -30.75 18.72
CA GLN A 368 6.36 -30.98 17.62
C GLN A 368 6.30 -29.86 16.57
N ALA A 369 5.11 -29.31 16.29
CA ALA A 369 4.94 -28.15 15.44
C ALA A 369 5.65 -26.91 16.02
N ALA A 370 5.48 -26.64 17.32
CA ALA A 370 6.15 -25.53 18.00
C ALA A 370 7.68 -25.67 18.04
N ALA A 371 8.21 -26.90 18.11
CA ALA A 371 9.64 -27.17 18.09
C ALA A 371 10.30 -26.92 16.72
N ASN A 372 9.52 -26.94 15.63
CA ASN A 372 9.99 -26.68 14.28
C ASN A 372 9.91 -25.20 13.86
N ASP A 373 9.27 -24.34 14.68
CA ASP A 373 9.23 -22.91 14.43
C ASP A 373 10.64 -22.32 14.60
N ARG A 374 11.11 -21.59 13.58
CA ARG A 374 12.33 -20.81 13.72
C ARG A 374 12.02 -19.56 14.52
N GLU A 375 12.90 -19.14 15.43
CA GLU A 375 12.72 -17.92 16.22
C GLU A 375 12.70 -16.64 15.37
N ALA A 376 13.42 -16.67 14.25
CA ALA A 376 13.54 -15.56 13.33
C ALA A 376 13.69 -16.02 11.87
N VAL A 377 13.43 -15.10 10.95
CA VAL A 377 13.64 -15.27 9.51
C VAL A 377 14.47 -14.13 8.98
N ASP A 378 15.54 -14.45 8.27
CA ASP A 378 16.30 -13.46 7.49
C ASP A 378 15.59 -13.19 6.17
N VAL A 379 15.39 -11.90 5.88
CA VAL A 379 14.65 -11.42 4.73
C VAL A 379 15.57 -10.55 3.88
N SER A 380 15.59 -10.83 2.58
CA SER A 380 16.19 -9.95 1.56
C SER A 380 15.08 -9.27 0.78
N TRP A 381 14.76 -8.03 1.15
CA TRP A 381 13.75 -7.22 0.48
C TRP A 381 14.35 -6.48 -0.71
N LYS A 382 13.96 -6.91 -1.91
CA LYS A 382 14.40 -6.37 -3.20
C LYS A 382 13.57 -5.16 -3.55
N LEU A 383 14.23 -4.03 -3.70
CA LEU A 383 13.62 -2.77 -4.09
C LEU A 383 13.99 -2.45 -5.52
N SER A 384 13.03 -2.01 -6.32
CA SER A 384 13.28 -1.38 -7.62
C SER A 384 12.75 0.05 -7.63
N PHE A 385 13.43 0.93 -8.35
CA PHE A 385 13.06 2.33 -8.52
C PHE A 385 12.64 2.62 -9.96
N TYR A 386 11.54 3.34 -10.12
CA TYR A 386 11.04 3.83 -11.39
C TYR A 386 10.57 5.29 -11.29
N GLY A 387 11.30 6.18 -11.94
CA GLY A 387 10.86 7.54 -12.22
C GLY A 387 10.16 7.65 -13.57
N GLY A 388 9.02 8.33 -13.63
CA GLY A 388 8.37 8.60 -14.91
C GLY A 388 7.07 9.37 -14.83
N SER A 389 6.51 9.67 -16.00
CA SER A 389 5.30 10.49 -16.08
C SER A 389 4.10 9.83 -15.45
N PHE A 390 3.20 10.68 -14.95
CA PHE A 390 1.93 10.25 -14.38
C PHE A 390 1.20 9.24 -15.28
N ARG A 391 1.16 9.47 -16.60
CA ARG A 391 0.57 8.54 -17.59
C ARG A 391 1.06 7.12 -17.43
N ARG A 392 2.37 6.95 -17.20
CA ARG A 392 2.99 5.64 -17.05
C ARG A 392 2.73 5.07 -15.65
N VAL A 393 2.94 5.85 -14.61
CA VAL A 393 2.72 5.41 -13.22
C VAL A 393 1.26 4.98 -13.02
N TYR A 394 0.31 5.76 -13.52
CA TYR A 394 -1.11 5.46 -13.46
C TYR A 394 -1.51 4.26 -14.29
N GLY A 395 -0.96 4.13 -15.51
CA GLY A 395 -1.18 2.94 -16.33
C GLY A 395 -0.75 1.66 -15.61
N LEU A 396 0.38 1.70 -14.89
CA LEU A 396 0.83 0.57 -14.08
C LEU A 396 -0.09 0.30 -12.88
N GLU A 397 -0.53 1.34 -12.15
CA GLU A 397 -1.49 1.19 -11.05
C GLU A 397 -2.82 0.58 -11.51
N MET A 398 -3.32 0.96 -12.70
CA MET A 398 -4.51 0.37 -13.30
C MET A 398 -4.31 -1.11 -13.65
N ILE A 399 -3.17 -1.46 -14.26
CA ILE A 399 -2.86 -2.85 -14.62
C ILE A 399 -2.80 -3.70 -13.35
N GLU A 400 -2.23 -3.19 -12.27
CA GLU A 400 -2.17 -3.90 -10.98
C GLU A 400 -3.53 -4.11 -10.36
N ALA A 401 -4.39 -3.09 -10.40
CA ALA A 401 -5.76 -3.22 -9.95
C ALA A 401 -6.53 -4.30 -10.73
N LEU A 402 -6.18 -4.53 -12.00
CA LEU A 402 -6.75 -5.63 -12.81
C LEU A 402 -6.16 -7.00 -12.48
N HIS A 403 -4.90 -7.07 -12.06
CA HIS A 403 -4.23 -8.35 -11.79
C HIS A 403 -4.35 -8.83 -10.33
N ARG A 404 -4.86 -8.03 -9.39
CA ARG A 404 -5.08 -8.47 -7.99
C ARG A 404 -5.94 -9.72 -7.83
N GLU A 405 -6.65 -10.13 -8.88
CA GLU A 405 -7.48 -11.34 -8.89
C GLU A 405 -6.71 -12.62 -9.28
N THR A 406 -5.42 -12.56 -9.62
CA THR A 406 -4.69 -13.76 -10.03
C THR A 406 -4.29 -14.62 -8.84
N LYS A 407 -4.93 -15.80 -8.71
CA LYS A 407 -4.51 -16.85 -7.79
C LYS A 407 -3.07 -17.26 -8.09
N PHE A 408 -2.22 -17.14 -7.08
CA PHE A 408 -0.86 -17.62 -7.15
C PHE A 408 -0.83 -19.09 -6.76
N ASP A 409 -0.45 -19.94 -7.72
CA ASP A 409 -0.08 -21.30 -7.39
C ASP A 409 1.33 -21.27 -6.78
N MET A 410 1.37 -21.32 -5.45
CA MET A 410 2.60 -21.33 -4.67
C MET A 410 3.41 -22.62 -4.84
N GLU A 411 2.82 -23.65 -5.46
CA GLU A 411 3.48 -24.92 -5.80
C GLU A 411 3.94 -24.96 -7.27
N ALA A 412 3.66 -23.91 -8.05
CA ALA A 412 4.08 -23.84 -9.44
C ALA A 412 5.61 -23.92 -9.57
N SER A 413 6.07 -24.52 -10.68
CA SER A 413 7.49 -24.71 -10.92
C SER A 413 8.23 -23.37 -10.98
N ASP A 414 9.52 -23.38 -10.63
CA ASP A 414 10.38 -22.21 -10.76
C ASP A 414 10.33 -21.57 -12.17
N HIS A 415 10.08 -22.36 -13.21
CA HIS A 415 9.93 -21.87 -14.57
C HIS A 415 8.65 -21.05 -14.75
N ASP A 416 7.52 -21.56 -14.28
CA ASP A 416 6.21 -20.91 -14.45
C ASP A 416 6.13 -19.61 -13.65
N LEU A 417 6.69 -19.63 -12.46
CA LEU A 417 6.84 -18.47 -11.60
C LEU A 417 7.71 -17.37 -12.25
N MET A 418 8.77 -17.75 -12.97
CA MET A 418 9.63 -16.82 -13.71
C MET A 418 8.91 -16.25 -14.93
N TYR A 419 8.16 -17.07 -15.66
CA TYR A 419 7.40 -16.63 -16.84
C TYR A 419 6.33 -15.59 -16.50
N VAL A 420 5.65 -15.73 -15.35
CA VAL A 420 4.69 -14.73 -14.85
C VAL A 420 5.41 -13.42 -14.53
N HIS A 421 6.53 -13.50 -13.81
CA HIS A 421 7.33 -12.35 -13.42
C HIS A 421 7.83 -11.55 -14.63
N ASP A 422 8.40 -12.23 -15.63
CA ASP A 422 8.88 -11.58 -16.86
C ASP A 422 7.73 -10.92 -17.63
N ASN A 423 6.55 -11.53 -17.68
CA ASN A 423 5.39 -10.92 -18.35
C ASN A 423 4.93 -9.62 -17.65
N VAL A 424 5.00 -9.55 -16.32
CA VAL A 424 4.65 -8.33 -15.56
C VAL A 424 5.67 -7.22 -15.82
N GLU A 425 6.96 -7.53 -15.81
CA GLU A 425 8.02 -6.54 -16.06
C GLU A 425 8.08 -6.09 -17.53
N PHE A 426 7.91 -7.01 -18.50
CA PHE A 426 8.02 -6.70 -19.93
C PHE A 426 6.76 -6.05 -20.53
N ARG A 427 5.54 -6.40 -20.09
CA ARG A 427 4.31 -5.76 -20.60
C ARG A 427 4.12 -4.32 -20.09
N GLY A 428 4.93 -3.87 -19.13
CA GLY A 428 5.06 -2.46 -18.75
C GLY A 428 5.77 -1.59 -19.80
N LYS A 429 6.32 -2.18 -20.88
CA LYS A 429 6.79 -1.41 -22.04
C LYS A 429 5.56 -0.97 -22.87
N PRO A 430 5.30 0.33 -23.02
CA PRO A 430 4.16 0.80 -23.81
C PRO A 430 4.32 0.38 -25.27
N PHE A 431 3.21 -0.02 -25.89
CA PHE A 431 3.05 -0.02 -27.34
C PHE A 431 3.15 1.40 -27.90
#